data_AF-A0A1D2QFR0-F1
#
_entry.id   AF-A0A1D2QFR0-F1
#
_cell.length_a   1.000
_cell.length_b   1.000
_cell.length_c   1.000
_cell.angle_alpha   90.00
_cell.angle_beta   90.00
_cell.angle_gamma   90.00
#
_symmetry.space_group_name_H-M   'P 1'
#
loop_
_entity.id
_entity.type
_entity.pdbx_description
1 polymer ?
#
loop_
_entity_poly.entity_id
_entity_poly.type
_entity_poly.pdbx_seq_one_letter_code
_entity_poly.pdbx_strand_id
1 'polypeptide(L)'
;MTETPTFLEDPTDTRDAIMRATYLALCNHGYADLTIQRIADEFPKSKSLLYHHYDGKDDLLLDFLEFMLEHQRERIPAEPTSSADDHLNAIFDRVFRTPMTDDYRDFWRAMVELRAQAAHDEKYRDHFTRSDEFFRELFANVVRSGIDDGVFREVNPERTAAYLQTTITGVMTRRVTTNGDIIEDVREELDEYVRLRLLAGETGDSTE
;
A
#
# COMPACT_ATOMS: atom_id res chain seq x y z
N MET A 1 11.25 -8.08 12.07
CA MET A 1 11.58 -8.80 10.82
C MET A 1 10.70 -8.21 9.75
N THR A 2 11.27 -7.42 8.84
CA THR A 2 10.53 -6.95 7.67
C THR A 2 10.20 -8.21 6.88
N GLU A 3 8.94 -8.63 6.90
CA GLU A 3 8.53 -9.80 6.12
C GLU A 3 8.86 -9.50 4.66
N THR A 4 9.83 -10.22 4.11
CA THR A 4 10.02 -10.34 2.67
C THR A 4 8.63 -10.63 2.08
N PRO A 5 8.12 -9.80 1.15
CA PRO A 5 6.82 -10.05 0.54
C PRO A 5 6.74 -11.50 0.06
N THR A 6 5.68 -12.20 0.43
CA THR A 6 5.55 -13.67 0.23
C THR A 6 5.71 -14.06 -1.24
N PHE A 7 5.37 -13.16 -2.17
CA PHE A 7 5.59 -13.36 -3.61
C PHE A 7 7.07 -13.41 -4.05
N LEU A 8 8.01 -13.03 -3.19
CA LEU A 8 9.46 -13.08 -3.48
C LEU A 8 10.10 -14.42 -3.11
N GLU A 9 9.41 -15.28 -2.36
CA GLU A 9 10.00 -16.48 -1.75
C GLU A 9 10.05 -17.70 -2.69
N ASP A 10 9.04 -17.94 -3.54
CA ASP A 10 9.07 -19.02 -4.54
C ASP A 10 8.17 -18.70 -5.75
N PRO A 11 8.71 -18.26 -6.89
CA PRO A 11 7.90 -17.92 -8.06
C PRO A 11 7.27 -19.19 -8.65
N THR A 12 5.94 -19.27 -8.63
CA THR A 12 5.21 -20.48 -9.01
C THR A 12 5.09 -20.65 -10.52
N ASP A 13 5.17 -19.55 -11.27
CA ASP A 13 5.11 -19.55 -12.72
C ASP A 13 6.09 -18.54 -13.38
N THR A 14 5.93 -18.31 -14.68
CA THR A 14 6.75 -17.35 -15.42
C THR A 14 6.40 -15.91 -15.10
N ARG A 15 5.13 -15.57 -14.89
CA ARG A 15 4.70 -14.21 -14.53
C ARG A 15 5.27 -13.85 -13.16
N ASP A 16 5.13 -14.71 -12.16
CA ASP A 16 5.70 -14.51 -10.81
C ASP A 16 7.22 -14.26 -10.86
N ALA A 17 7.94 -15.06 -11.65
CA ALA A 17 9.38 -14.89 -11.81
C ALA A 17 9.74 -13.55 -12.47
N ILE A 18 8.93 -13.05 -13.41
CA ILE A 18 9.10 -11.72 -14.01
C ILE A 18 8.77 -10.62 -12.99
N MET A 19 7.69 -10.75 -12.22
CA MET A 19 7.31 -9.78 -11.19
C MET A 19 8.38 -9.67 -10.10
N ARG A 20 8.93 -10.80 -9.67
CA ARG A 20 10.07 -10.84 -8.74
C ARG A 20 11.31 -10.15 -9.32
N ALA A 21 11.66 -10.43 -10.57
CA ALA A 21 12.80 -9.77 -11.23
C ALA A 21 12.58 -8.25 -11.37
N THR A 22 11.34 -7.84 -11.63
CA THR A 22 10.93 -6.43 -11.72
C THR A 22 11.07 -5.73 -10.37
N TYR A 23 10.61 -6.37 -9.30
CA TYR A 23 10.78 -5.87 -7.93
C TYR A 23 12.26 -5.64 -7.59
N LEU A 24 13.10 -6.65 -7.83
CA LEU A 24 14.53 -6.56 -7.54
C LEU A 24 15.21 -5.47 -8.36
N ALA A 25 14.91 -5.39 -9.66
CA ALA A 25 15.46 -4.36 -10.53
C ALA A 25 15.02 -2.95 -10.11
N LEU A 26 13.78 -2.77 -9.64
CA LEU A 26 13.30 -1.49 -9.10
C LEU A 26 14.03 -1.10 -7.82
N CYS A 27 14.24 -2.04 -6.89
CA CYS A 27 15.02 -1.77 -5.68
C CYS A 27 16.47 -1.40 -6.01
N ASN A 28 17.10 -2.12 -6.94
CA ASN A 28 18.52 -1.94 -7.29
C ASN A 28 18.78 -0.69 -8.15
N HIS A 29 17.81 -0.23 -8.93
CA HIS A 29 18.03 0.78 -9.97
C HIS A 29 17.08 1.98 -9.93
N GLY A 30 16.01 1.93 -9.13
CA GLY A 30 14.92 2.90 -9.20
C GLY A 30 14.14 2.83 -10.52
N TYR A 31 13.13 3.67 -10.70
CA TYR A 31 12.35 3.70 -11.94
C TYR A 31 13.11 4.43 -13.07
N ALA A 32 13.83 5.50 -12.73
CA ALA A 32 14.51 6.37 -13.71
C ALA A 32 15.52 5.62 -14.57
N ASP A 33 16.35 4.76 -13.96
CA ASP A 33 17.36 3.99 -14.68
C ASP A 33 16.89 2.57 -15.05
N LEU A 34 15.62 2.24 -14.81
CA LEU A 34 15.09 0.93 -15.12
C LEU A 34 15.00 0.72 -16.64
N THR A 35 15.45 -0.46 -17.09
CA THR A 35 15.29 -0.92 -18.46
C THR A 35 14.85 -2.37 -18.48
N ILE A 36 14.19 -2.79 -19.56
CA ILE A 36 13.87 -4.20 -19.80
C ILE A 36 15.11 -5.09 -19.68
N GLN A 37 16.27 -4.60 -20.12
CA GLN A 37 17.54 -5.33 -20.00
C GLN A 37 17.93 -5.56 -18.54
N ARG A 38 17.84 -4.53 -17.68
CA ARG A 38 18.15 -4.65 -16.25
C ARG A 38 17.19 -5.59 -15.52
N ILE A 39 15.90 -5.57 -15.90
CA ILE A 39 14.93 -6.55 -15.38
C ILE A 39 15.31 -7.96 -15.83
N ALA A 40 15.71 -8.13 -17.09
CA ALA A 40 16.13 -9.43 -17.60
C ALA A 40 17.44 -9.95 -16.98
N ASP A 41 18.27 -9.07 -16.41
CA ASP A 41 19.48 -9.44 -15.68
C ASP A 41 19.15 -10.02 -14.29
N GLU A 42 18.02 -9.61 -13.69
CA GLU A 42 17.47 -10.18 -12.45
C GLU A 42 16.58 -11.42 -12.68
N PHE A 43 16.31 -11.75 -13.95
CA PHE A 43 15.43 -12.84 -14.33
C PHE A 43 16.21 -14.15 -14.47
N PRO A 44 15.93 -15.19 -13.66
CA PRO A 44 16.74 -16.42 -13.64
C PRO A 44 16.56 -17.29 -14.90
N LYS A 45 15.58 -16.98 -15.76
CA LYS A 45 15.29 -17.71 -17.00
C LYS A 45 15.85 -16.94 -18.22
N SER A 46 15.51 -17.37 -19.43
CA SER A 46 16.01 -16.74 -20.66
C SER A 46 15.49 -15.30 -20.82
N LYS A 47 16.41 -14.36 -21.10
CA LYS A 47 16.09 -12.96 -21.41
C LYS A 47 15.08 -12.81 -22.55
N SER A 48 15.14 -13.71 -23.54
CA SER A 48 14.20 -13.71 -24.67
C SER A 48 12.74 -13.83 -24.25
N LEU A 49 12.45 -14.56 -23.16
CA LEU A 49 11.10 -14.78 -22.67
C LEU A 49 10.47 -13.46 -22.22
N LEU A 50 11.24 -12.58 -21.59
CA LEU A 50 10.75 -11.29 -21.11
C LEU A 50 10.37 -10.34 -22.26
N TYR A 51 11.18 -10.32 -23.33
CA TYR A 51 10.87 -9.59 -24.58
C TYR A 51 9.70 -10.20 -25.37
N HIS A 52 9.35 -11.47 -25.13
CA HIS A 52 8.15 -12.08 -25.73
C HIS A 52 6.87 -11.76 -24.96
N HIS A 53 6.96 -11.47 -23.66
CA HIS A 53 5.80 -11.19 -22.81
C HIS A 53 5.39 -9.72 -22.79
N TYR A 54 6.34 -8.79 -22.97
CA TYR A 54 6.06 -7.36 -22.87
C TYR A 54 6.69 -6.58 -24.02
N ASP A 55 5.89 -5.72 -24.62
CA ASP A 55 6.30 -4.84 -25.73
C ASP A 55 7.20 -3.69 -25.26
N GLY A 56 7.12 -3.32 -23.98
CA GLY A 56 7.89 -2.22 -23.42
C GLY A 56 7.96 -2.20 -21.89
N LYS A 57 8.78 -1.29 -21.38
CA LYS A 57 9.00 -1.08 -19.94
C LYS A 57 7.70 -0.75 -19.21
N ASP A 58 6.91 0.15 -19.77
CA ASP A 58 5.72 0.67 -19.09
C ASP A 58 4.60 -0.38 -19.05
N ASP A 59 4.42 -1.19 -20.09
CA ASP A 59 3.45 -2.29 -20.08
C ASP A 59 3.81 -3.35 -19.02
N LEU A 60 5.10 -3.66 -18.88
CA LEU A 60 5.60 -4.54 -17.81
C LEU A 60 5.37 -3.92 -16.43
N LEU A 61 5.67 -2.63 -16.26
CA LEU A 61 5.50 -1.95 -14.98
C LEU A 61 4.03 -1.80 -14.57
N LEU A 62 3.12 -1.61 -15.52
CA LEU A 62 1.69 -1.57 -15.24
C LEU A 62 1.16 -2.95 -14.82
N ASP A 63 1.63 -4.03 -15.45
CA ASP A 63 1.31 -5.39 -15.02
C ASP A 63 1.90 -5.69 -13.63
N PHE A 64 3.12 -5.23 -13.36
CA PHE A 64 3.74 -5.31 -12.04
C PHE A 64 2.95 -4.56 -10.97
N LEU A 65 2.46 -3.36 -11.28
CA LEU A 65 1.62 -2.59 -10.37
C LEU A 65 0.28 -3.30 -10.09
N GLU A 66 -0.34 -3.91 -11.10
CA GLU A 66 -1.56 -4.71 -10.89
C GLU A 66 -1.28 -5.96 -10.05
N PHE A 67 -0.19 -6.68 -10.33
CA PHE A 67 0.25 -7.83 -9.53
C PHE A 67 0.45 -7.45 -8.06
N MET A 68 1.10 -6.31 -7.80
CA MET A 68 1.28 -5.81 -6.43
C MET A 68 -0.05 -5.47 -5.74
N LEU A 69 -1.02 -4.93 -6.49
CA LEU A 69 -2.35 -4.64 -5.98
C LEU A 69 -3.13 -5.92 -5.68
N GLU A 70 -3.07 -6.93 -6.55
CA GLU A 70 -3.62 -8.28 -6.32
C GLU A 70 -3.06 -8.89 -5.03
N HIS A 71 -1.74 -8.84 -4.84
CA HIS A 71 -1.11 -9.35 -3.63
C HIS A 71 -1.56 -8.61 -2.36
N GLN A 72 -1.76 -7.28 -2.45
CA GLN A 72 -2.29 -6.50 -1.32
C GLN A 72 -3.75 -6.86 -0.99
N ARG A 73 -4.57 -7.16 -2.00
CA ARG A 73 -5.96 -7.63 -1.81
C ARG A 73 -6.03 -8.93 -1.03
N GLU A 74 -5.08 -9.84 -1.27
CA GLU A 74 -5.04 -11.14 -0.58
C GLU A 74 -4.56 -11.02 0.88
N ARG A 75 -3.71 -10.03 1.16
CA ARG A 75 -3.09 -9.85 2.48
C ARG A 75 -3.92 -9.04 3.46
N ILE A 76 -4.76 -8.14 2.97
CA ILE A 76 -5.62 -7.32 3.82
C ILE A 76 -7.00 -7.99 3.88
N PRO A 77 -7.39 -8.58 5.02
CA PRO A 77 -8.68 -9.24 5.11
C PRO A 77 -9.80 -8.22 4.88
N ALA A 78 -10.78 -8.61 4.05
CA ALA A 78 -11.92 -7.75 3.73
C ALA A 78 -12.80 -7.46 4.96
N GLU A 79 -12.77 -8.35 5.96
CA GLU A 79 -13.51 -8.22 7.21
C GLU A 79 -12.55 -8.20 8.41
N PRO A 80 -12.86 -7.43 9.47
CA PRO A 80 -12.12 -7.47 10.72
C PRO A 80 -12.08 -8.87 11.32
N THR A 81 -10.89 -9.38 11.63
CA THR A 81 -10.72 -10.60 12.44
C THR A 81 -10.85 -10.33 13.95
N SER A 82 -11.07 -9.06 14.31
CA SER A 82 -11.12 -8.47 15.65
C SER A 82 -12.07 -7.27 15.65
N SER A 83 -12.10 -6.44 16.71
CA SER A 83 -12.90 -5.21 16.67
C SER A 83 -12.47 -4.30 15.52
N ALA A 84 -13.38 -3.44 15.03
CA ALA A 84 -13.07 -2.48 13.97
C ALA A 84 -11.94 -1.52 14.36
N ASP A 85 -11.82 -1.18 15.65
CA ASP A 85 -10.71 -0.38 16.19
C ASP A 85 -9.38 -1.13 16.13
N ASP A 86 -9.35 -2.40 16.55
CA ASP A 86 -8.14 -3.24 16.45
C ASP A 86 -7.69 -3.42 15.00
N HIS A 87 -8.64 -3.62 14.07
CA HIS A 87 -8.32 -3.75 12.65
C HIS A 87 -7.75 -2.43 12.09
N LEU A 88 -8.36 -1.30 12.41
CA LEU A 88 -7.85 0.01 11.98
C LEU A 88 -6.44 0.26 12.52
N ASN A 89 -6.20 -0.04 13.79
CA ASN A 89 -4.87 0.06 14.42
C ASN A 89 -3.85 -0.88 13.78
N ALA A 90 -4.24 -2.10 13.40
CA ALA A 90 -3.35 -3.03 12.70
C ALA A 90 -2.91 -2.48 11.33
N ILE A 91 -3.81 -1.82 10.60
CA ILE A 91 -3.48 -1.13 9.34
C ILE A 91 -2.48 0.01 9.60
N PHE A 92 -2.72 0.83 10.62
CA PHE A 92 -1.80 1.91 10.98
C PHE A 92 -0.43 1.38 11.42
N ASP A 93 -0.38 0.32 12.23
CA ASP A 93 0.88 -0.28 12.67
C ASP A 93 1.73 -0.76 11.48
N ARG A 94 1.11 -1.33 10.45
CA ARG A 94 1.80 -1.75 9.22
C ARG A 94 2.40 -0.58 8.44
N VAL A 95 1.83 0.63 8.56
CA VAL A 95 2.34 1.84 7.89
C VAL A 95 3.39 2.54 8.75
N PHE A 96 3.09 2.73 10.04
CA PHE A 96 3.84 3.60 10.93
C PHE A 96 4.95 2.86 11.68
N ARG A 97 4.79 1.57 12.01
CA ARG A 97 5.76 0.81 12.81
C ARG A 97 6.68 -0.08 11.98
N THR A 98 6.40 -0.30 10.70
CA THR A 98 7.30 -1.05 9.82
C THR A 98 8.62 -0.28 9.65
N PRO A 99 9.77 -0.89 10.05
CA PRO A 99 11.08 -0.28 9.89
C PRO A 99 11.38 -0.06 8.42
N MET A 100 11.91 1.12 8.11
CA MET A 100 12.36 1.46 6.77
C MET A 100 13.77 0.89 6.52
N THR A 101 13.85 -0.44 6.30
CA THR A 101 15.09 -1.07 5.82
C THR A 101 15.48 -0.47 4.47
N ASP A 102 16.75 -0.58 4.09
CA ASP A 102 17.25 0.00 2.83
C ASP A 102 16.45 -0.52 1.61
N ASP A 103 16.24 -1.83 1.51
CA ASP A 103 15.42 -2.42 0.44
C ASP A 103 13.98 -1.89 0.42
N TYR A 104 13.35 -1.72 1.60
CA TYR A 104 11.99 -1.22 1.69
C TYR A 104 11.92 0.27 1.32
N ARG A 105 12.95 1.04 1.69
CA ARG A 105 13.11 2.45 1.29
C ARG A 105 13.24 2.59 -0.21
N ASP A 106 14.09 1.79 -0.84
CA ASP A 106 14.36 1.88 -2.27
C ASP A 106 13.14 1.43 -3.08
N PHE A 107 12.44 0.37 -2.64
CA PHE A 107 11.15 -0.01 -3.23
C PHE A 107 10.13 1.15 -3.16
N TRP A 108 9.95 1.77 -1.99
CA TRP A 108 9.00 2.88 -1.85
C TRP A 108 9.41 4.13 -2.64
N ARG A 109 10.71 4.39 -2.79
CA ARG A 109 11.21 5.44 -3.68
C ARG A 109 10.77 5.17 -5.12
N ALA A 110 10.96 3.94 -5.61
CA ALA A 110 10.53 3.54 -6.93
C ALA A 110 9.00 3.65 -7.11
N MET A 111 8.21 3.30 -6.08
CA MET A 111 6.75 3.47 -6.09
C MET A 111 6.32 4.94 -6.20
N VAL A 112 7.01 5.86 -5.53
CA VAL A 112 6.76 7.31 -5.66
C VAL A 112 7.08 7.79 -7.08
N GLU A 113 8.18 7.33 -7.67
CA GLU A 113 8.57 7.66 -9.05
C GLU A 113 7.56 7.12 -10.09
N LEU A 114 7.07 5.89 -9.90
CA LEU A 114 6.01 5.29 -10.71
C LEU A 114 4.71 6.09 -10.60
N ARG A 115 4.31 6.47 -9.37
CA ARG A 115 3.12 7.29 -9.15
C ARG A 115 3.24 8.66 -9.79
N ALA A 116 4.43 9.25 -9.83
CA ALA A 116 4.65 10.53 -10.51
C ALA A 116 4.35 10.45 -12.02
N GLN A 117 4.49 9.28 -12.66
CA GLN A 117 4.15 9.10 -14.07
C GLN A 117 2.66 9.35 -14.34
N ALA A 118 1.78 9.09 -13.37
CA ALA A 118 0.36 9.40 -13.48
C ALA A 118 0.07 10.88 -13.75
N ALA A 119 1.01 11.80 -13.53
CA ALA A 119 0.86 13.20 -13.92
C ALA A 119 0.81 13.38 -15.45
N HIS A 120 1.48 12.50 -16.20
CA HIS A 120 1.73 12.65 -17.64
C HIS A 120 1.22 11.48 -18.49
N ASP A 121 0.98 10.31 -17.89
CA ASP A 121 0.52 9.11 -18.58
C ASP A 121 -0.84 8.63 -18.03
N GLU A 122 -1.80 8.45 -18.94
CA GLU A 122 -3.18 8.05 -18.62
C GLU A 122 -3.27 6.62 -18.08
N LYS A 123 -2.47 5.67 -18.59
CA LYS A 123 -2.50 4.28 -18.12
C LYS A 123 -2.07 4.18 -16.65
N TYR A 124 -1.02 4.93 -16.28
CA TYR A 124 -0.60 5.03 -14.88
C TYR A 124 -1.65 5.73 -14.02
N ARG A 125 -2.27 6.81 -14.53
CA ARG A 125 -3.34 7.53 -13.82
C ARG A 125 -4.54 6.63 -13.55
N ASP A 126 -4.95 5.85 -14.53
CA ASP A 126 -6.06 4.90 -14.40
C ASP A 126 -5.72 3.82 -13.38
N HIS A 127 -4.53 3.23 -13.44
CA HIS A 127 -4.10 2.25 -12.45
C HIS A 127 -4.14 2.83 -11.03
N PHE A 128 -3.49 3.97 -10.78
CA PHE A 128 -3.47 4.56 -9.44
C PHE A 128 -4.84 5.04 -8.97
N THR A 129 -5.73 5.46 -9.86
CA THR A 129 -7.12 5.78 -9.52
C THR A 129 -7.85 4.54 -8.99
N ARG A 130 -7.76 3.40 -9.69
CA ARG A 130 -8.38 2.14 -9.22
C ARG A 130 -7.75 1.64 -7.92
N SER A 131 -6.43 1.73 -7.79
CA SER A 131 -5.71 1.36 -6.57
C SER A 131 -6.17 2.21 -5.38
N ASP A 132 -6.29 3.52 -5.59
CA ASP A 132 -6.77 4.44 -4.56
C ASP A 132 -8.23 4.16 -4.18
N GLU A 133 -9.09 3.86 -5.15
CA GLU A 133 -10.49 3.47 -4.90
C GLU A 133 -10.59 2.20 -4.06
N PHE A 134 -9.77 1.20 -4.36
CA PHE A 134 -9.71 -0.04 -3.58
C PHE A 134 -9.35 0.23 -2.10
N PHE A 135 -8.27 0.98 -1.84
CA PHE A 135 -7.88 1.29 -0.46
C PHE A 135 -8.88 2.18 0.26
N ARG A 136 -9.55 3.10 -0.46
CA ARG A 136 -10.63 3.91 0.12
C ARG A 136 -11.79 3.04 0.57
N GLU A 137 -12.21 2.10 -0.27
CA GLU A 137 -13.32 1.21 0.03
C GLU A 137 -13.00 0.29 1.21
N LEU A 138 -11.75 -0.19 1.31
CA LEU A 138 -11.26 -0.92 2.47
C LEU A 138 -11.48 -0.12 3.78
N PHE A 139 -11.00 1.13 3.85
CA PHE A 139 -11.20 1.97 5.03
C PHE A 139 -12.68 2.27 5.29
N ALA A 140 -13.47 2.52 4.23
CA ALA A 140 -14.89 2.77 4.38
C ALA A 140 -15.62 1.56 4.98
N ASN A 141 -15.27 0.35 4.56
CA ASN A 141 -15.84 -0.88 5.11
C ASN A 141 -15.49 -1.08 6.59
N VAL A 142 -14.25 -0.83 6.99
CA VAL A 142 -13.85 -0.87 8.42
C VAL A 142 -14.68 0.14 9.23
N VAL A 143 -14.89 1.36 8.71
CA VAL A 143 -15.69 2.37 9.40
C VAL A 143 -17.17 1.97 9.46
N ARG A 144 -17.76 1.45 8.38
CA ARG A 144 -19.15 0.97 8.35
C ARG A 144 -19.36 -0.17 9.36
N SER A 145 -18.50 -1.19 9.33
CA SER A 145 -18.55 -2.30 10.29
C SER A 145 -18.47 -1.80 11.73
N GLY A 146 -17.54 -0.88 12.03
CA GLY A 146 -17.43 -0.33 13.38
C GLY A 146 -18.65 0.48 13.81
N ILE A 147 -19.34 1.16 12.90
CA ILE A 147 -20.62 1.83 13.19
C ILE A 147 -21.71 0.81 13.48
N ASP A 148 -21.84 -0.21 12.62
CA ASP A 148 -22.85 -1.27 12.74
C ASP A 148 -22.69 -2.06 14.06
N ASP A 149 -21.44 -2.28 14.49
CA ASP A 149 -21.08 -2.96 15.74
C ASP A 149 -21.13 -2.03 16.97
N GLY A 150 -21.42 -0.74 16.79
CA GLY A 150 -21.47 0.26 17.86
C GLY A 150 -20.10 0.66 18.45
N VAL A 151 -19.00 0.22 17.84
CA VAL A 151 -17.61 0.57 18.21
C VAL A 151 -17.29 2.01 17.80
N PHE A 152 -17.80 2.45 16.65
CA PHE A 152 -17.61 3.80 16.14
C PHE A 152 -18.90 4.62 16.19
N ARG A 153 -18.74 5.93 16.38
CA ARG A 153 -19.80 6.94 16.26
C ARG A 153 -20.29 7.01 14.83
N GLU A 154 -21.55 7.44 14.66
CA GLU A 154 -22.16 7.66 13.36
C GLU A 154 -21.48 8.82 12.61
N VAL A 155 -20.54 8.49 11.73
CA VAL A 155 -19.79 9.41 10.86
C VAL A 155 -20.03 9.05 9.40
N ASN A 156 -19.63 9.91 8.46
CA ASN A 156 -19.66 9.57 7.04
C ASN A 156 -18.46 8.67 6.69
N PRO A 157 -18.66 7.38 6.32
CA PRO A 157 -17.56 6.45 6.10
C PRO A 157 -16.64 6.85 4.94
N GLU A 158 -17.19 7.39 3.86
CA GLU A 158 -16.44 7.73 2.65
C GLU A 158 -15.49 8.91 2.89
N ARG A 159 -15.95 9.93 3.62
CA ARG A 159 -15.12 11.10 4.00
C ARG A 159 -14.03 10.70 4.99
N THR A 160 -14.37 9.86 5.97
CA THR A 160 -13.39 9.35 6.92
C THR A 160 -12.32 8.52 6.20
N ALA A 161 -12.73 7.60 5.33
CA ALA A 161 -11.82 6.79 4.53
C ALA A 161 -10.89 7.63 3.65
N ALA A 162 -11.43 8.66 2.98
CA ALA A 162 -10.63 9.57 2.16
C ALA A 162 -9.58 10.32 2.99
N TYR A 163 -9.93 10.78 4.20
CA TYR A 163 -8.99 11.42 5.12
C TYR A 163 -7.87 10.44 5.53
N LEU A 164 -8.23 9.26 6.04
CA LEU A 164 -7.29 8.24 6.51
C LEU A 164 -6.31 7.82 5.40
N GLN A 165 -6.83 7.52 4.21
CA GLN A 165 -6.03 7.13 3.06
C GLN A 165 -5.09 8.26 2.62
N THR A 166 -5.56 9.50 2.58
CA THR A 166 -4.73 10.66 2.19
C THR A 166 -3.58 10.85 3.18
N THR A 167 -3.85 10.75 4.48
CA THR A 167 -2.83 10.83 5.53
C THR A 167 -1.78 9.73 5.37
N ILE A 168 -2.20 8.47 5.19
CA ILE A 168 -1.30 7.34 4.98
C ILE A 168 -0.44 7.52 3.72
N THR A 169 -1.07 7.90 2.60
CA THR A 169 -0.37 8.16 1.34
C THR A 169 0.68 9.26 1.50
N GLY A 170 0.34 10.33 2.24
CA GLY A 170 1.25 11.42 2.57
C GLY A 170 2.44 10.96 3.40
N VAL A 171 2.21 10.14 4.43
CA VAL A 171 3.27 9.55 5.27
C VAL A 171 4.21 8.69 4.45
N MET A 172 3.67 7.78 3.62
CA MET A 172 4.48 6.89 2.78
C MET A 172 5.32 7.65 1.76
N THR A 173 4.77 8.72 1.17
CA THR A 173 5.51 9.59 0.26
C THR A 173 6.63 10.34 0.99
N ARG A 174 6.34 10.94 2.15
CA ARG A 174 7.31 11.74 2.92
C ARG A 174 8.45 10.90 3.48
N ARG A 175 8.18 9.64 3.86
CA ARG A 175 9.15 8.65 4.33
C ARG A 175 10.37 8.48 3.40
N VAL A 176 10.18 8.69 2.10
CA VAL A 176 11.24 8.53 1.08
C VAL A 176 11.63 9.83 0.35
N THR A 177 10.88 10.92 0.56
CA THR A 177 11.12 12.22 -0.12
C THR A 177 11.57 13.34 0.81
N THR A 178 11.56 13.13 2.13
CA THR A 178 11.95 14.13 3.12
C THR A 178 12.83 13.53 4.20
N ASN A 179 13.64 14.38 4.85
CA ASN A 179 14.40 14.03 6.03
C ASN A 179 13.68 14.64 7.25
N GLY A 180 13.34 13.84 8.26
CA GLY A 180 12.69 14.31 9.49
C GLY A 180 11.84 13.24 10.16
N ASP A 181 11.54 13.44 11.44
CA ASP A 181 10.86 12.46 12.30
C ASP A 181 9.41 12.84 12.62
N ILE A 182 8.69 13.41 11.65
CA ILE A 182 7.29 13.81 11.85
C ILE A 182 6.32 12.62 11.85
N ILE A 183 6.81 11.41 11.61
CA ILE A 183 5.95 10.25 11.38
C ILE A 183 5.32 9.79 12.70
N GLU A 184 6.06 9.90 13.80
CA GLU A 184 5.54 9.66 15.14
C GLU A 184 4.46 10.69 15.49
N ASP A 185 4.72 11.99 15.26
CA ASP A 185 3.73 13.06 15.46
C ASP A 185 2.43 12.81 14.66
N VAL A 186 2.55 12.40 13.39
CA VAL A 186 1.37 12.08 12.55
C VAL A 186 0.64 10.85 13.08
N ARG A 187 1.36 9.87 13.65
CA ARG A 187 0.71 8.70 14.27
C ARG A 187 -0.07 9.11 15.51
N GLU A 188 0.52 9.90 16.39
CA GLU A 188 -0.14 10.38 17.61
C GLU A 188 -1.42 11.17 17.28
N GLU A 189 -1.37 12.07 16.29
CA GLU A 189 -2.55 12.83 15.85
C GLU A 189 -3.62 11.92 15.21
N LEU A 190 -3.20 10.86 14.51
CA LEU A 190 -4.13 9.89 13.93
C LEU A 190 -4.85 9.07 15.01
N ASP A 191 -4.12 8.64 16.04
CA ASP A 191 -4.68 7.93 17.20
C ASP A 191 -5.66 8.83 17.96
N GLU A 192 -5.32 10.11 18.15
CA GLU A 192 -6.20 11.10 18.77
C GLU A 192 -7.46 11.36 17.92
N TYR A 193 -7.31 11.44 16.59
CA TYR A 193 -8.45 11.53 15.68
C TYR A 193 -9.38 10.32 15.83
N VAL A 194 -8.86 9.09 15.86
CA VAL A 194 -9.69 7.88 16.06
C VAL A 194 -10.44 7.98 17.39
N ARG A 195 -9.74 8.30 18.48
CA ARG A 195 -10.34 8.40 19.82
C ARG A 195 -11.44 9.47 19.90
N LEU A 196 -11.16 10.68 19.43
CA LEU A 196 -12.05 11.82 19.55
C LEU A 196 -13.15 11.88 18.50
N ARG A 197 -12.93 11.31 17.31
CA ARG A 197 -13.87 11.42 16.17
C ARG A 197 -14.54 10.10 15.80
N LEU A 198 -13.86 8.96 15.97
CA LEU A 198 -14.41 7.65 15.60
C LEU A 198 -14.94 6.85 16.78
N LEU A 199 -14.18 6.57 17.84
CA LEU A 199 -14.64 5.67 18.92
C LEU A 199 -15.90 6.17 19.61
N ALA A 200 -16.94 5.35 19.70
CA ALA A 200 -18.07 5.64 20.58
C ALA A 200 -17.54 5.73 22.02
N GLY A 201 -17.88 6.80 22.76
CA GLY A 201 -17.55 6.85 24.18
C GLY A 201 -18.29 5.74 24.93
N GLU A 202 -17.77 5.26 26.06
CA GLU A 202 -18.51 4.34 26.93
C GLU A 202 -19.90 4.92 27.21
N THR A 203 -20.93 4.30 26.62
CA THR A 203 -22.30 4.75 26.78
C THR A 203 -22.79 4.33 28.18
N GLY A 204 -22.58 5.18 29.20
CA GLY A 204 -23.26 5.19 30.51
C GLY A 204 -23.02 3.96 31.40
N ASP A 205 -22.35 4.07 32.53
CA ASP A 205 -22.96 4.52 33.80
C ASP A 205 -24.44 4.14 33.91
N SER A 206 -24.70 2.85 34.19
CA SER A 206 -25.97 2.39 34.75
C SER A 206 -26.11 2.94 36.17
N THR A 207 -26.56 4.18 36.29
CA THR A 207 -27.17 4.65 37.53
C THR A 207 -28.60 4.11 37.59
N GLU A 208 -28.80 2.99 38.28
CA GLU A 208 -30.03 2.64 39.00
C GLU A 208 -29.70 2.21 40.42
#